data_AF-A0A2S7RPZ6-F1
#
_entry.id   AF-A0A2S7RPZ6-F1
#
_cell.length_a   1.000
_cell.length_b   1.000
_cell.length_c   1.000
_cell.angle_alpha   90.00
_cell.angle_beta   90.00
_cell.angle_gamma   90.00
#
_symmetry.space_group_name_H-M   'P 1'
#
loop_
_entity.id
_entity.type
_entity.pdbx_description
1 polymer ?
#
loop_
_entity_poly.entity_id
_entity_poly.type
_entity_poly.pdbx_seq_one_letter_code
_entity_poly.pdbx_strand_id
1 'polypeptide(L)'
;MKTIQDYLDSLFLNVPITPETKKAKEDLLAIMEDQYHGLLEEGKSEHEAIGAVISEFGSIDEILQELELSRSSLDDEVWENEIEIDEVISFWNQVRRFSLFLSTGIASCILAVGMLVFFANGISEIIGFLAMFLLVALGVGLIITTSLSYSASKKKLNDRPYSQQVKVEARQQTEDYAKSFRVGLVFGIILCILSVTPIFANRAFGLPIGLALLLFFAAVALGVFFIVYVSIIYTWFSKVAEGTFFISDEDEPGPRASQHMYGDSAEAIRLFERLYWPGIFIIYMVWSFLTRSWGYSWLIFVLGGVLEDYFLERLKRK
;
A
#
# COMPACT_ATOMS: atom_id res chain seq x y z
N MET A 1 38.93 -26.58 -16.53
CA MET A 1 38.05 -25.74 -15.67
C MET A 1 38.04 -24.26 -16.04
N LYS A 2 39.17 -23.52 -15.95
CA LYS A 2 39.19 -22.06 -16.22
C LYS A 2 38.61 -21.68 -17.59
N THR A 3 38.83 -22.51 -18.61
CA THR A 3 38.31 -22.31 -19.97
C THR A 3 36.78 -22.37 -20.08
N ILE A 4 36.11 -23.18 -19.25
CA ILE A 4 34.64 -23.28 -19.22
C ILE A 4 34.04 -22.02 -18.59
N GLN A 5 34.67 -21.55 -17.51
CA GLN A 5 34.29 -20.30 -16.84
C GLN A 5 34.48 -19.09 -17.75
N ASP A 6 35.63 -19.00 -18.44
CA ASP A 6 35.92 -17.92 -19.38
C ASP A 6 34.93 -17.90 -20.57
N TYR A 7 34.51 -19.08 -21.05
CA TYR A 7 33.48 -19.20 -22.07
C TYR A 7 32.12 -18.72 -21.56
N LEU A 8 31.68 -19.19 -20.38
CA LEU A 8 30.42 -18.77 -19.78
C LEU A 8 30.40 -17.27 -19.46
N ASP A 9 31.52 -16.70 -19.02
CA ASP A 9 31.68 -15.26 -18.81
C ASP A 9 31.53 -14.47 -20.11
N SER A 10 32.05 -15.01 -21.22
CA SER A 10 31.91 -14.38 -22.55
C SER A 10 30.47 -14.44 -23.09
N LEU A 11 29.70 -15.47 -22.71
CA LEU A 11 28.29 -15.56 -23.04
C LEU A 11 27.53 -14.43 -22.31
N PHE A 12 27.66 -14.33 -20.99
CA PHE A 12 26.88 -13.37 -20.19
C PHE A 12 27.33 -11.90 -20.31
N LEU A 13 28.27 -11.58 -21.20
CA LEU A 13 28.92 -10.26 -21.30
C LEU A 13 27.95 -9.13 -21.69
N ASN A 14 26.92 -9.45 -22.49
CA ASN A 14 25.91 -8.50 -22.97
C ASN A 14 24.53 -8.68 -22.29
N VAL A 15 24.44 -9.52 -21.25
CA VAL A 15 23.19 -9.80 -20.54
C VAL A 15 23.06 -8.90 -19.31
N PRO A 16 21.88 -8.31 -19.04
CA PRO A 16 21.66 -7.52 -17.82
C PRO A 16 21.92 -8.33 -16.54
N ILE A 17 22.69 -7.76 -15.61
CA ILE A 17 23.00 -8.41 -14.33
C ILE A 17 21.79 -8.25 -13.39
N THR A 18 21.05 -9.33 -13.17
CA THR A 18 19.94 -9.45 -12.22
C THR A 18 20.23 -10.60 -11.25
N PRO A 19 19.51 -10.70 -10.11
CA PRO A 19 19.68 -11.83 -9.18
C PRO A 19 19.44 -13.19 -9.87
N GLU A 20 18.54 -13.22 -10.84
CA GLU A 20 18.13 -14.41 -11.59
C GLU A 20 19.14 -14.78 -12.67
N THR A 21 19.68 -13.81 -13.44
CA THR A 21 20.73 -14.11 -14.44
C THR A 21 22.02 -14.56 -13.77
N LYS A 22 22.29 -14.09 -12.55
CA LYS A 22 23.39 -14.58 -11.74
C LYS A 22 23.18 -16.04 -11.31
N LYS A 23 21.97 -16.39 -10.85
CA LYS A 23 21.62 -17.76 -10.46
C LYS A 23 21.66 -18.71 -11.65
N ALA A 24 21.08 -18.33 -12.79
CA ALA A 24 21.12 -19.12 -14.01
C ALA A 24 22.55 -19.38 -14.49
N LYS A 25 23.44 -18.38 -14.37
CA LYS A 25 24.87 -18.54 -14.66
C LYS A 25 25.53 -19.55 -13.72
N GLU A 26 25.22 -19.51 -12.42
CA GLU A 26 25.75 -20.46 -11.44
C GLU A 26 25.24 -21.89 -11.71
N ASP A 27 23.95 -22.05 -12.05
CA ASP A 27 23.35 -23.34 -12.37
C ASP A 27 23.93 -23.94 -13.67
N LEU A 28 24.08 -23.13 -14.73
CA LEU A 28 24.69 -23.58 -15.99
C LEU A 28 26.15 -24.00 -15.81
N LEU A 29 26.91 -23.26 -15.00
CA LEU A 29 28.29 -23.59 -14.68
C LEU A 29 28.38 -24.96 -14.01
N ALA A 30 27.49 -25.26 -13.07
CA ALA A 30 27.46 -26.55 -12.39
C ALA A 30 27.16 -27.72 -13.35
N ILE A 31 26.20 -27.54 -14.27
CA ILE A 31 25.87 -28.59 -15.25
C ILE A 31 27.04 -28.82 -16.22
N MET A 32 27.68 -27.75 -16.69
CA MET A 32 28.87 -27.86 -17.56
C MET A 32 30.05 -28.54 -16.86
N GLU A 33 30.25 -28.28 -15.57
CA GLU A 33 31.28 -28.93 -14.77
C GLU A 33 31.00 -30.42 -14.56
N ASP A 34 29.76 -30.79 -14.22
CA ASP A 34 29.34 -32.18 -14.06
C ASP A 34 29.52 -32.97 -15.36
N GLN A 35 29.14 -32.39 -16.49
CA GLN A 35 29.30 -33.04 -17.79
C GLN A 35 30.78 -33.18 -18.20
N TYR A 36 31.58 -32.15 -17.94
CA TYR A 36 33.03 -32.20 -18.14
C TYR A 36 33.67 -33.33 -17.32
N HIS A 37 33.28 -33.49 -16.06
CA HIS A 37 33.77 -34.57 -15.20
C HIS A 37 33.33 -35.95 -15.69
N GLY A 38 32.08 -36.11 -16.12
CA GLY A 38 31.59 -37.37 -16.70
C GLY A 38 32.37 -37.80 -17.94
N LEU A 39 32.72 -36.86 -18.82
CA LEU A 39 33.51 -37.14 -20.03
C LEU A 39 34.96 -37.55 -19.72
N LEU A 40 35.53 -37.04 -18.62
CA LEU A 40 36.84 -37.48 -18.14
C LEU A 40 36.79 -38.91 -17.58
N GLU A 41 35.71 -39.28 -16.89
CA GLU A 41 35.50 -40.64 -16.39
C GLU A 41 35.29 -41.66 -17.51
N GLU A 42 34.70 -41.25 -18.63
CA GLU A 42 34.62 -42.04 -19.88
C GLU A 42 35.97 -42.19 -20.61
N GLY A 43 37.04 -41.55 -20.11
CA GLY A 43 38.39 -41.66 -20.64
C GLY A 43 38.71 -40.70 -21.78
N LYS A 44 37.89 -39.66 -22.02
CA LYS A 44 38.20 -38.62 -23.01
C LYS A 44 39.30 -37.68 -22.51
N SER A 45 40.04 -37.10 -23.45
CA SER A 45 41.08 -36.12 -23.10
C SER A 45 40.46 -34.80 -22.61
N GLU A 46 41.19 -34.06 -21.76
CA GLU A 46 40.73 -32.78 -21.20
C GLU A 46 40.28 -31.80 -22.29
N HIS A 47 41.02 -31.77 -23.40
CA HIS A 47 40.74 -30.86 -24.53
C HIS A 47 39.49 -31.27 -25.32
N GLU A 48 39.24 -32.58 -25.44
CA GLU A 48 38.08 -33.14 -26.11
C GLU A 48 36.82 -32.99 -25.26
N ALA A 49 36.93 -33.18 -23.95
CA ALA A 49 35.84 -32.97 -23.00
C ALA A 49 35.38 -31.50 -23.00
N ILE A 50 36.31 -30.54 -22.96
CA ILE A 50 35.97 -29.10 -23.02
C ILE A 50 35.28 -28.75 -24.34
N GLY A 51 35.79 -29.25 -25.48
CA GLY A 51 35.19 -28.98 -26.79
C GLY A 51 33.79 -29.58 -26.94
N ALA A 52 33.56 -30.77 -26.38
CA ALA A 52 32.25 -31.43 -26.40
C ALA A 52 31.21 -30.66 -25.56
N VAL A 53 31.55 -30.26 -24.34
CA VAL A 53 30.65 -29.49 -23.45
C VAL A 53 30.29 -28.15 -24.08
N ILE A 54 31.25 -27.44 -24.66
CA ILE A 54 30.98 -26.14 -25.34
C ILE A 54 30.05 -26.33 -26.55
N SER A 55 30.16 -27.44 -27.27
CA SER A 55 29.33 -27.70 -28.45
C SER A 55 27.89 -28.08 -28.12
N GLU A 56 27.62 -28.62 -26.93
CA GLU A 56 26.31 -29.13 -26.55
C GLU A 56 25.40 -28.04 -25.98
N PHE A 57 25.97 -27.04 -25.29
CA PHE A 57 25.22 -25.92 -24.70
C PHE A 57 24.78 -24.85 -25.72
N GLY A 58 25.13 -24.99 -26.99
CA GLY A 58 24.54 -24.20 -28.08
C GLY A 58 24.84 -22.70 -28.02
N SER A 59 23.92 -21.89 -28.57
CA SER A 59 24.06 -20.43 -28.62
C SER A 59 23.37 -19.75 -27.44
N ILE A 60 23.90 -18.62 -26.98
CA ILE A 60 23.30 -17.89 -25.85
C ILE A 60 21.86 -17.44 -26.12
N ASP A 61 21.52 -17.22 -27.39
CA ASP A 61 20.18 -16.78 -27.78
C ASP A 61 19.13 -17.86 -27.48
N GLU A 62 19.49 -19.14 -27.56
CA GLU A 62 18.59 -20.26 -27.19
C GLU A 62 18.42 -20.34 -25.66
N ILE A 63 19.51 -20.21 -24.90
CA ILE A 63 19.47 -20.20 -23.44
C ILE A 63 18.70 -18.96 -22.93
N LEU A 64 18.91 -17.80 -23.54
CA LEU A 64 18.17 -16.57 -23.24
C LEU A 64 16.71 -16.67 -23.65
N GLN A 65 16.40 -17.30 -24.78
CA GLN A 65 15.02 -17.55 -25.19
C GLN A 65 14.31 -18.51 -24.22
N GLU A 66 14.99 -19.54 -23.73
CA GLU A 66 14.44 -20.45 -22.72
C GLU A 66 14.27 -19.76 -21.35
N LEU A 67 15.19 -18.86 -20.98
CA LEU A 67 15.05 -17.96 -19.83
C LEU A 67 13.92 -16.94 -20.02
N GLU A 68 13.74 -16.38 -21.21
CA GLU A 68 12.65 -15.45 -21.56
C GLU A 68 11.30 -16.17 -21.59
N LEU A 69 11.24 -17.42 -22.04
CA LEU A 69 10.07 -18.29 -21.97
C LEU A 69 9.77 -18.73 -20.52
N SER A 70 10.80 -18.97 -19.71
CA SER A 70 10.63 -19.17 -18.27
C SER A 70 10.13 -17.90 -17.59
N ARG A 71 10.56 -16.73 -18.05
CA ARG A 71 10.08 -15.43 -17.56
C ARG A 71 8.63 -15.17 -17.97
N SER A 72 8.25 -15.51 -19.21
CA SER A 72 6.84 -15.42 -19.65
C SER A 72 5.96 -16.41 -18.88
N SER A 73 6.43 -17.63 -18.63
CA SER A 73 5.66 -18.64 -17.87
C SER A 73 5.58 -18.39 -16.36
N LEU A 74 6.54 -17.66 -15.77
CA LEU A 74 6.45 -17.17 -14.39
C LEU A 74 5.55 -15.93 -14.27
N ASP A 75 5.44 -15.11 -15.33
CA ASP A 75 4.50 -13.98 -15.41
C ASP A 75 3.09 -14.40 -15.90
N ASP A 76 2.95 -15.60 -16.49
CA ASP A 76 1.70 -16.19 -17.02
C ASP A 76 1.18 -17.35 -16.13
N GLU A 77 1.29 -17.24 -14.80
CA GLU A 77 0.27 -17.90 -13.97
C GLU A 77 -1.04 -17.17 -14.27
N VAL A 78 -1.82 -17.68 -15.24
CA VAL A 78 -3.18 -17.21 -15.49
C VAL A 78 -3.96 -17.46 -14.21
N TRP A 79 -4.08 -16.43 -13.37
CA TRP A 79 -4.75 -16.59 -12.10
C TRP A 79 -6.25 -16.72 -12.40
N GLU A 80 -6.85 -17.80 -11.94
CA GLU A 80 -8.30 -17.94 -12.01
C GLU A 80 -8.93 -16.77 -11.22
N ASN A 81 -9.72 -15.92 -11.92
CA ASN A 81 -10.40 -14.73 -11.40
C ASN A 81 -9.55 -13.45 -11.22
N GLU A 82 -8.64 -13.16 -12.15
CA GLU A 82 -7.95 -11.85 -12.25
C GLU A 82 -8.94 -10.67 -12.31
N ILE A 83 -8.48 -9.52 -11.81
CA ILE A 83 -9.22 -8.27 -11.94
C ILE A 83 -8.91 -7.67 -13.31
N GLU A 84 -9.95 -7.56 -14.14
CA GLU A 84 -9.88 -6.91 -15.44
C GLU A 84 -9.79 -5.37 -15.32
N ILE A 85 -9.30 -4.72 -16.37
CA ILE A 85 -9.18 -3.25 -16.43
C ILE A 85 -10.52 -2.57 -16.16
N ASP A 86 -11.60 -3.06 -16.77
CA ASP A 86 -12.93 -2.45 -16.61
C ASP A 86 -13.42 -2.51 -15.16
N GLU A 87 -13.15 -3.61 -14.45
CA GLU A 87 -13.46 -3.75 -13.03
C GLU A 87 -12.68 -2.75 -12.18
N VAL A 88 -11.37 -2.59 -12.43
CA VAL A 88 -10.51 -1.64 -11.69
C VAL A 88 -10.92 -0.19 -11.96
N ILE A 89 -11.22 0.18 -13.22
CA ILE A 89 -11.69 1.52 -13.56
C ILE A 89 -13.01 1.81 -12.85
N SER A 90 -13.93 0.83 -12.81
CA SER A 90 -15.21 0.97 -12.09
C SER A 90 -14.97 1.18 -10.59
N PHE A 91 -13.99 0.49 -10.02
CA PHE A 91 -13.60 0.64 -8.62
C PHE A 91 -12.97 2.01 -8.35
N TRP A 92 -12.05 2.50 -9.19
CA TRP A 92 -11.46 3.84 -9.06
C TRP A 92 -12.50 4.94 -9.15
N ASN A 93 -13.51 4.80 -10.01
CA ASN A 93 -14.63 5.75 -10.06
C ASN A 93 -15.43 5.76 -8.75
N GLN A 94 -15.61 4.60 -8.12
CA GLN A 94 -16.22 4.53 -6.79
C GLN A 94 -15.32 5.14 -5.72
N VAL A 95 -14.00 4.94 -5.78
CA VAL A 95 -13.02 5.58 -4.88
C VAL A 95 -13.08 7.11 -5.01
N ARG A 96 -13.13 7.65 -6.23
CA ARG A 96 -13.27 9.10 -6.48
C ARG A 96 -14.56 9.67 -5.89
N ARG A 97 -15.67 8.93 -6.04
CA ARG A 97 -16.95 9.33 -5.43
C ARG A 97 -16.84 9.29 -3.92
N PHE A 98 -16.35 8.18 -3.35
CA PHE A 98 -16.15 8.03 -1.92
C PHE A 98 -15.26 9.12 -1.33
N SER A 99 -14.12 9.42 -1.94
CA SER A 99 -13.21 10.47 -1.47
C SER A 99 -13.86 11.85 -1.49
N LEU A 100 -14.69 12.15 -2.49
CA LEU A 100 -15.44 13.41 -2.56
C LEU A 100 -16.44 13.54 -1.40
N PHE A 101 -17.25 12.51 -1.15
CA PHE A 101 -18.25 12.53 -0.09
C PHE A 101 -17.62 12.50 1.31
N LEU A 102 -16.54 11.73 1.49
CA LEU A 102 -15.77 11.70 2.74
C LEU A 102 -15.16 13.08 3.04
N SER A 103 -14.48 13.68 2.07
CA SER A 103 -13.84 14.99 2.24
C SER A 103 -14.88 16.08 2.48
N THR A 104 -16.00 16.06 1.74
CA THR A 104 -17.11 17.02 1.94
C THR A 104 -17.73 16.85 3.32
N GLY A 105 -17.91 15.62 3.80
CA GLY A 105 -18.45 15.36 5.13
C GLY A 105 -17.54 15.87 6.24
N ILE A 106 -16.23 15.63 6.15
CA ILE A 106 -15.24 16.17 7.09
C ILE A 106 -15.24 17.69 7.07
N ALA A 107 -15.24 18.30 5.87
CA ALA A 107 -15.30 19.75 5.71
C ALA A 107 -16.60 20.34 6.31
N SER A 108 -17.74 19.66 6.13
CA SER A 108 -19.03 20.04 6.71
C SER A 108 -18.99 20.02 8.24
N CYS A 109 -18.36 19.01 8.84
CA CYS A 109 -18.19 18.93 10.30
C CYS A 109 -17.30 20.07 10.85
N ILE A 110 -16.21 20.41 10.16
CA ILE A 110 -15.35 21.55 10.55
C ILE A 110 -16.12 22.86 10.41
N LEU A 111 -16.84 23.03 9.29
CA LEU A 111 -17.66 24.22 9.04
C LEU A 111 -18.82 24.35 10.04
N ALA A 112 -19.37 23.24 10.55
CA ALA A 112 -20.40 23.24 11.58
C ALA A 112 -19.94 23.95 12.85
N VAL A 113 -18.68 23.76 13.26
CA VAL A 113 -18.08 24.47 14.40
C VAL A 113 -17.94 25.96 14.08
N GLY A 114 -17.51 26.31 12.86
CA GLY A 114 -17.47 27.69 12.39
C GLY A 114 -18.84 28.38 12.44
N MET A 115 -19.89 27.67 12.02
CA MET A 115 -21.27 28.16 12.07
C MET A 115 -21.76 28.35 13.51
N LEU A 116 -21.48 27.40 14.41
CA LEU A 116 -21.80 27.55 15.83
C LEU A 116 -21.21 28.86 16.39
N VAL A 117 -19.92 29.07 16.17
CA VAL A 117 -19.20 30.24 16.69
C VAL A 117 -19.71 31.54 16.06
N PHE A 118 -20.03 31.54 14.76
CA PHE A 118 -20.63 32.70 14.09
C PHE A 118 -21.95 33.11 14.74
N PHE A 119 -22.89 32.17 14.89
CA PHE A 119 -24.20 32.46 15.47
C PHE A 119 -24.12 32.81 16.96
N ALA A 120 -23.23 32.16 17.71
CA ALA A 120 -23.03 32.45 19.13
C ALA A 120 -22.51 33.88 19.38
N ASN A 121 -21.69 34.42 18.47
CA ASN A 121 -21.11 35.77 18.61
C ASN A 121 -21.93 36.89 17.96
N GLY A 122 -22.97 36.56 17.19
CA GLY A 122 -23.71 37.57 16.40
C GLY A 122 -25.23 37.57 16.56
N ILE A 123 -25.84 36.44 16.91
CA ILE A 123 -27.31 36.29 16.88
C ILE A 123 -27.83 35.57 18.13
N SER A 124 -27.54 34.27 18.27
CA SER A 124 -28.03 33.44 19.37
C SER A 124 -27.27 32.11 19.42
N GLU A 125 -26.88 31.70 20.62
CA GLU A 125 -26.24 30.41 20.88
C GLU A 125 -27.13 29.23 20.47
N ILE A 126 -28.44 29.31 20.73
CA ILE A 126 -29.40 28.22 20.42
C ILE A 126 -29.46 27.96 18.91
N ILE A 127 -29.51 29.02 18.11
CA ILE A 127 -29.50 28.93 16.64
C ILE A 127 -28.18 28.33 16.16
N GLY A 128 -27.06 28.69 16.80
CA GLY A 128 -25.75 28.12 16.52
C GLY A 128 -25.69 26.60 16.75
N PHE A 129 -26.21 26.12 17.88
CA PHE A 129 -26.27 24.68 18.15
C PHE A 129 -27.16 23.94 17.14
N LEU A 130 -28.33 24.49 16.80
CA LEU A 130 -29.22 23.91 15.79
C LEU A 130 -28.53 23.80 14.42
N ALA A 131 -27.87 24.88 13.98
CA ALA A 131 -27.13 24.89 12.71
C ALA A 131 -25.97 23.89 12.71
N MET A 132 -25.23 23.78 13.82
CA MET A 132 -24.14 22.82 13.97
C MET A 132 -24.63 21.38 13.84
N PHE A 133 -25.66 20.99 14.61
CA PHE A 133 -26.18 19.61 14.56
C PHE A 133 -26.72 19.24 13.19
N LEU A 134 -27.37 20.19 12.49
CA LEU A 134 -27.86 19.97 11.14
C LEU A 134 -26.70 19.71 10.16
N LEU A 135 -25.66 20.55 10.16
CA LEU A 135 -24.48 20.39 9.30
C LEU A 135 -23.68 19.13 9.61
N VAL A 136 -23.56 18.75 10.89
CA VAL A 136 -22.93 17.49 11.30
C VAL A 136 -23.76 16.30 10.83
N ALA A 137 -25.08 16.33 11.01
CA ALA A 137 -25.97 15.26 10.53
C ALA A 137 -25.88 15.07 9.01
N LEU A 138 -25.83 16.18 8.25
CA LEU A 138 -25.59 16.15 6.80
C LEU A 138 -24.21 15.56 6.48
N GLY A 139 -23.14 16.05 7.12
CA GLY A 139 -21.78 15.59 6.89
C GLY A 139 -21.61 14.10 7.15
N VAL A 140 -22.10 13.62 8.29
CA VAL A 140 -22.07 12.21 8.67
C VAL A 140 -22.95 11.36 7.74
N GLY A 141 -24.14 11.85 7.36
CA GLY A 141 -25.00 11.15 6.41
C GLY A 141 -24.35 10.93 5.04
N LEU A 142 -23.64 11.93 4.52
CA LEU A 142 -22.87 11.83 3.28
C LEU A 142 -21.72 10.80 3.37
N ILE A 143 -21.04 10.76 4.53
CA ILE A 143 -19.94 9.80 4.76
C ILE A 143 -20.48 8.38 4.81
N ILE A 144 -21.54 8.12 5.59
CA ILE A 144 -22.05 6.76 5.82
C ILE A 144 -22.58 6.14 4.54
N THR A 145 -23.37 6.90 3.77
CA THR A 145 -24.01 6.38 2.54
C THR A 145 -23.00 5.89 1.51
N THR A 146 -21.88 6.61 1.36
CA THR A 146 -20.83 6.23 0.42
C THR A 146 -19.85 5.21 0.98
N SER A 147 -19.55 5.28 2.27
CA SER A 147 -18.70 4.31 2.96
C SER A 147 -19.22 2.88 2.84
N LEU A 148 -20.53 2.67 2.99
CA LEU A 148 -21.15 1.34 2.86
C LEU A 148 -20.99 0.76 1.45
N SER A 149 -21.22 1.57 0.43
CA SER A 149 -21.09 1.13 -0.98
C SER A 149 -19.64 0.82 -1.33
N TYR A 150 -18.73 1.68 -0.87
CA TYR A 150 -17.29 1.51 -1.02
C TYR A 150 -16.78 0.23 -0.32
N SER A 151 -17.20 -0.01 0.92
CA SER A 151 -16.83 -1.21 1.68
C SER A 151 -17.31 -2.50 1.01
N ALA A 152 -18.54 -2.50 0.47
CA ALA A 152 -19.08 -3.65 -0.24
C ALA A 152 -18.29 -3.96 -1.51
N SER A 153 -17.92 -2.94 -2.30
CA SER A 153 -17.11 -3.11 -3.50
C SER A 153 -15.68 -3.52 -3.18
N LYS A 154 -15.06 -2.92 -2.15
CA LYS A 154 -13.74 -3.31 -1.65
C LYS A 154 -13.70 -4.82 -1.35
N LYS A 155 -14.67 -5.31 -0.55
CA LYS A 155 -14.77 -6.72 -0.17
C LYS A 155 -14.95 -7.67 -1.36
N LYS A 156 -15.61 -7.25 -2.44
CA LYS A 156 -15.79 -8.08 -3.66
C LYS A 156 -14.49 -8.31 -4.42
N LEU A 157 -13.56 -7.35 -4.36
CA LEU A 157 -12.27 -7.45 -5.05
C LEU A 157 -11.20 -8.12 -4.17
N ASN A 158 -11.48 -8.42 -2.90
CA ASN A 158 -10.50 -8.97 -1.97
C ASN A 158 -9.84 -10.26 -2.48
N ASP A 159 -8.52 -10.36 -2.29
CA ASP A 159 -7.71 -11.54 -2.58
C ASP A 159 -7.65 -11.93 -4.07
N ARG A 160 -8.07 -11.02 -4.97
CA ARG A 160 -7.97 -11.19 -6.42
C ARG A 160 -6.68 -10.55 -6.95
N PRO A 161 -5.93 -11.25 -7.83
CA PRO A 161 -4.73 -10.71 -8.45
C PRO A 161 -5.06 -9.68 -9.53
N TYR A 162 -4.15 -8.74 -9.75
CA TYR A 162 -4.26 -7.78 -10.84
C TYR A 162 -3.67 -8.36 -12.13
N SER A 163 -4.38 -8.20 -13.25
CA SER A 163 -3.82 -8.49 -14.56
C SER A 163 -2.64 -7.57 -14.88
N GLN A 164 -1.74 -8.01 -15.76
CA GLN A 164 -0.55 -7.22 -16.13
C GLN A 164 -0.94 -5.87 -16.76
N GLN A 165 -2.04 -5.83 -17.52
CA GLN A 165 -2.55 -4.61 -18.14
C GLN A 165 -3.04 -3.58 -17.10
N VAL A 166 -3.67 -4.04 -16.00
CA VAL A 166 -4.08 -3.19 -14.87
C VAL A 166 -2.86 -2.51 -14.23
N LYS A 167 -1.77 -3.24 -14.02
CA LYS A 167 -0.56 -2.68 -13.38
C LYS A 167 0.07 -1.57 -14.23
N VAL A 168 0.13 -1.76 -15.54
CA VAL A 168 0.65 -0.74 -16.48
C VAL A 168 -0.23 0.50 -16.45
N GLU A 169 -1.55 0.34 -16.58
CA GLU A 169 -2.51 1.46 -16.51
C GLU A 169 -2.44 2.18 -15.15
N ALA A 170 -2.35 1.44 -14.04
CA ALA A 170 -2.24 2.00 -12.70
C ALA A 170 -0.95 2.82 -12.50
N ARG A 171 0.19 2.37 -13.03
CA ARG A 171 1.45 3.14 -13.02
C ARG A 171 1.30 4.45 -13.80
N GLN A 172 0.72 4.39 -14.99
CA GLN A 172 0.48 5.57 -15.80
C GLN A 172 -0.46 6.58 -15.10
N GLN A 173 -1.58 6.10 -14.54
CA GLN A 173 -2.51 6.93 -13.76
C GLN A 173 -1.85 7.53 -12.51
N THR A 174 -0.95 6.79 -11.87
CA THR A 174 -0.19 7.28 -10.70
C THR A 174 0.73 8.43 -11.08
N GLU A 175 1.48 8.30 -12.18
CA GLU A 175 2.38 9.34 -12.69
C GLU A 175 1.59 10.59 -13.13
N ASP A 176 0.51 10.41 -13.88
CA ASP A 176 -0.36 11.49 -14.35
C ASP A 176 -1.00 12.23 -13.16
N TYR A 177 -1.47 11.48 -12.16
CA TYR A 177 -2.09 12.05 -10.97
C TYR A 177 -1.07 12.64 -10.00
N ALA A 178 0.21 12.24 -10.03
CA ALA A 178 1.23 12.73 -9.10
C ALA A 178 1.41 14.26 -9.13
N LYS A 179 1.20 14.90 -10.28
CA LYS A 179 1.22 16.37 -10.38
C LYS A 179 0.02 17.00 -9.67
N SER A 180 -1.19 16.50 -9.97
CA SER A 180 -2.42 16.93 -9.30
C SER A 180 -2.37 16.67 -7.80
N PHE A 181 -1.75 15.55 -7.40
CA PHE A 181 -1.49 15.19 -6.01
C PHE A 181 -0.67 16.24 -5.28
N ARG A 182 0.51 16.55 -5.82
CA ARG A 182 1.41 17.55 -5.25
C ARG A 182 0.77 18.94 -5.17
N VAL A 183 0.11 19.39 -6.24
CA VAL A 183 -0.53 20.71 -6.27
C VAL A 183 -1.68 20.81 -5.28
N GLY A 184 -2.56 19.80 -5.24
CA GLY A 184 -3.69 19.77 -4.31
C GLY A 184 -3.26 19.72 -2.84
N LEU A 185 -2.25 18.89 -2.54
CA LEU A 185 -1.70 18.76 -1.19
C LEU A 185 -1.07 20.09 -0.72
N VAL A 186 -0.21 20.69 -1.54
CA VAL A 186 0.44 21.97 -1.23
C VAL A 186 -0.59 23.08 -1.06
N PHE A 187 -1.57 23.17 -1.96
CA PHE A 187 -2.65 24.15 -1.86
C PHE A 187 -3.46 24.00 -0.57
N GLY A 188 -3.79 22.75 -0.18
CA GLY A 188 -4.50 22.48 1.06
C GLY A 188 -3.70 22.87 2.30
N ILE A 189 -2.40 22.56 2.34
CA ILE A 189 -1.50 22.95 3.45
C ILE A 189 -1.38 24.47 3.54
N ILE A 190 -1.17 25.16 2.42
CA ILE A 190 -1.09 26.63 2.36
C ILE A 190 -2.38 27.25 2.91
N LEU A 191 -3.54 26.71 2.54
CA LEU A 191 -4.83 27.22 3.01
C LEU A 191 -5.04 27.00 4.51
N CYS A 192 -4.58 25.86 5.05
CA CYS A 192 -4.58 25.60 6.48
C CYS A 192 -3.66 26.57 7.25
N ILE A 193 -2.47 26.89 6.72
CA ILE A 193 -1.54 27.85 7.35
C ILE A 193 -2.12 29.28 7.28
N LEU A 194 -2.64 29.67 6.11
CA LEU A 194 -3.25 30.98 5.90
C LEU A 194 -4.60 31.14 6.60
N SER A 195 -5.19 30.07 7.13
CA SER A 195 -6.49 30.09 7.80
C SER A 195 -6.55 31.10 8.96
N VAL A 196 -5.43 31.41 9.61
CA VAL A 196 -5.34 32.36 10.73
C VAL A 196 -5.50 33.82 10.28
N THR A 197 -5.29 34.13 9.00
CA THR A 197 -5.33 35.51 8.46
C THR A 197 -6.60 36.30 8.79
N PRO A 198 -7.83 35.74 8.68
CA PRO A 198 -9.07 36.43 9.04
C PRO A 198 -9.13 36.86 10.51
N ILE A 199 -8.46 36.15 11.42
CA ILE A 199 -8.42 36.51 12.85
C ILE A 199 -7.63 37.80 13.05
N PHE A 200 -6.52 37.98 12.34
CA PHE A 200 -5.78 39.25 12.35
C PHE A 200 -6.56 40.36 11.66
N ALA A 201 -7.29 40.04 10.59
CA ALA A 201 -8.13 41.01 9.88
C ALA A 201 -9.26 41.59 10.77
N ASN A 202 -9.80 40.82 11.72
CA ASN A 202 -10.72 41.35 12.74
C ASN A 202 -10.13 42.52 13.53
N ARG A 203 -8.83 42.46 13.89
CA ARG A 203 -8.18 43.57 14.61
C ARG A 203 -7.80 44.74 13.72
N ALA A 204 -7.42 44.47 12.47
CA ALA A 204 -6.95 45.51 11.54
C ALA A 204 -8.09 46.28 10.86
N PHE A 205 -9.17 45.59 10.47
CA PHE A 205 -10.26 46.13 9.66
C PHE A 205 -11.61 46.21 10.41
N GLY A 206 -11.67 45.74 11.66
CA GLY A 206 -12.90 45.77 12.46
C GLY A 206 -13.97 44.78 11.98
N LEU A 207 -13.58 43.65 11.36
CA LEU A 207 -14.52 42.57 11.05
C LEU A 207 -15.17 42.06 12.35
N PRO A 208 -16.44 41.63 12.34
CA PRO A 208 -17.04 41.01 13.52
C PRO A 208 -16.34 39.68 13.81
N ILE A 209 -16.02 39.44 15.09
CA ILE A 209 -15.24 38.28 15.53
C ILE A 209 -15.85 36.94 15.09
N GLY A 210 -17.18 36.83 15.12
CA GLY A 210 -17.89 35.63 14.65
C GLY A 210 -17.64 35.33 13.17
N LEU A 211 -17.59 36.37 12.31
CA LEU A 211 -17.32 36.21 10.88
C LEU A 211 -15.86 35.87 10.60
N ALA A 212 -14.93 36.48 11.34
CA ALA A 212 -13.52 36.13 11.25
C ALA A 212 -13.26 34.66 11.62
N LEU A 213 -13.92 34.18 12.69
CA LEU A 213 -13.83 32.78 13.11
C LEU A 213 -14.51 31.83 12.12
N LEU A 214 -15.64 32.22 11.52
CA LEU A 214 -16.28 31.44 10.44
C LEU A 214 -15.33 31.27 9.24
N LEU A 215 -14.68 32.35 8.81
CA LEU A 215 -13.72 32.32 7.70
C LEU A 215 -12.48 31.48 8.03
N PHE A 216 -12.01 31.52 9.29
CA PHE A 216 -10.95 30.63 9.77
C PHE A 216 -11.35 29.16 9.59
N PHE A 217 -12.50 28.74 10.12
CA PHE A 217 -12.96 27.35 10.00
C PHE A 217 -13.28 26.97 8.55
N ALA A 218 -13.80 27.88 7.73
CA ALA A 218 -14.05 27.64 6.31
C ALA A 218 -12.76 27.41 5.53
N ALA A 219 -11.70 28.18 5.79
CA ALA A 219 -10.40 27.98 5.17
C ALA A 219 -9.77 26.64 5.60
N VAL A 220 -9.85 26.28 6.88
CA VAL A 220 -9.41 24.96 7.37
C VAL A 220 -10.22 23.83 6.72
N ALA A 221 -11.54 23.95 6.67
CA ALA A 221 -12.42 22.95 6.06
C ALA A 221 -12.07 22.72 4.59
N LEU A 222 -11.85 23.79 3.82
CA LEU A 222 -11.44 23.71 2.42
C LEU A 222 -10.03 23.13 2.27
N GLY A 223 -9.09 23.46 3.17
CA GLY A 223 -7.73 22.92 3.15
C GLY A 223 -7.71 21.42 3.42
N VAL A 224 -8.40 20.98 4.46
CA VAL A 224 -8.57 19.56 4.81
C VAL A 224 -9.30 18.81 3.68
N PHE A 225 -10.31 19.41 3.05
CA PHE A 225 -11.00 18.82 1.91
C PHE A 225 -10.03 18.44 0.79
N PHE A 226 -9.17 19.37 0.36
CA PHE A 226 -8.19 19.11 -0.70
C PHE A 226 -7.18 18.04 -0.28
N ILE A 227 -6.66 18.12 0.94
CA ILE A 227 -5.68 17.14 1.46
C ILE A 227 -6.29 15.73 1.43
N VAL A 228 -7.48 15.53 1.99
CA VAL A 228 -8.11 14.21 2.09
C VAL A 228 -8.50 13.68 0.71
N TYR A 229 -9.16 14.50 -0.12
CA TYR A 229 -9.65 14.07 -1.44
C TYR A 229 -8.53 13.55 -2.32
N VAL A 230 -7.46 14.33 -2.40
CA VAL A 230 -6.33 14.08 -3.29
C VAL A 230 -5.45 12.94 -2.76
N SER A 231 -5.28 12.84 -1.44
CA SER A 231 -4.49 11.76 -0.82
C SER A 231 -5.14 10.38 -0.99
N ILE A 232 -6.46 10.27 -0.82
CA ILE A 232 -7.14 8.98 -0.98
C ILE A 232 -6.98 8.45 -2.40
N ILE A 233 -7.17 9.31 -3.42
CA ILE A 233 -7.06 8.90 -4.83
C ILE A 233 -5.64 8.41 -5.14
N TYR A 234 -4.63 9.19 -4.75
CA TYR A 234 -3.23 8.83 -4.97
C TYR A 234 -2.84 7.52 -4.25
N THR A 235 -3.32 7.33 -3.02
CA THR A 235 -3.08 6.11 -2.23
C THR A 235 -3.65 4.87 -2.94
N TRP A 236 -4.82 4.97 -3.56
CA TRP A 236 -5.40 3.83 -4.28
C TRP A 236 -4.69 3.53 -5.60
N PHE A 237 -4.23 4.55 -6.33
CA PHE A 237 -3.45 4.32 -7.56
C PHE A 237 -2.09 3.67 -7.25
N SER A 238 -1.36 4.19 -6.26
CA SER A 238 -0.09 3.59 -5.82
C SER A 238 -0.26 2.15 -5.31
N LYS A 239 -1.28 1.87 -4.48
CA LYS A 239 -1.57 0.51 -4.00
C LYS A 239 -1.83 -0.50 -5.13
N VAL A 240 -2.52 -0.10 -6.20
CA VAL A 240 -2.78 -0.97 -7.36
C VAL A 240 -1.53 -1.09 -8.26
N ALA A 241 -0.73 -0.03 -8.37
CA ALA A 241 0.49 0.00 -9.19
C ALA A 241 1.64 -0.85 -8.62
N GLU A 242 1.72 -0.94 -7.29
CA GLU A 242 2.76 -1.68 -6.56
C GLU A 242 2.29 -3.07 -6.10
N GLY A 243 1.01 -3.23 -5.80
CA GLY A 243 0.44 -4.49 -5.31
C GLY A 243 0.30 -5.57 -6.38
N THR A 244 0.48 -6.83 -5.98
CA THR A 244 0.17 -8.00 -6.82
C THR A 244 -1.28 -8.46 -6.64
N PHE A 245 -1.81 -8.34 -5.42
CA PHE A 245 -3.19 -8.69 -5.05
C PHE A 245 -3.94 -7.48 -4.51
N PHE A 246 -5.27 -7.48 -4.69
CA PHE A 246 -6.13 -6.51 -4.06
C PHE A 246 -6.37 -6.87 -2.58
N ILE A 247 -5.83 -6.04 -1.69
CA ILE A 247 -5.95 -6.20 -0.24
C ILE A 247 -7.05 -5.27 0.27
N SER A 248 -8.16 -5.86 0.72
CA SER A 248 -9.27 -5.10 1.30
C SER A 248 -9.02 -4.64 2.72
N ASP A 249 -8.23 -5.37 3.49
CA ASP A 249 -7.85 -4.99 4.83
C ASP A 249 -6.37 -5.29 5.00
N GLU A 250 -5.59 -4.28 5.36
CA GLU A 250 -4.15 -4.45 5.56
C GLU A 250 -3.87 -5.24 6.84
N ASP A 251 -4.78 -5.17 7.82
CA ASP A 251 -4.68 -5.90 9.08
C ASP A 251 -5.15 -7.36 8.94
N GLU A 252 -5.96 -7.67 7.91
CA GLU A 252 -6.43 -9.03 7.61
C GLU A 252 -6.27 -9.35 6.11
N PRO A 253 -5.01 -9.52 5.62
CA PRO A 253 -4.77 -9.86 4.22
C PRO A 253 -5.38 -11.22 3.87
N GLY A 254 -5.93 -11.33 2.66
CA GLY A 254 -6.57 -12.55 2.16
C GLY A 254 -5.62 -13.75 2.11
N PRO A 255 -6.15 -14.99 2.02
CA PRO A 255 -5.32 -16.18 2.06
C PRO A 255 -4.29 -16.29 0.94
N ARG A 256 -4.59 -15.83 -0.29
CA ARG A 256 -3.63 -15.81 -1.39
C ARG A 256 -2.63 -14.66 -1.23
N ALA A 257 -3.10 -13.47 -0.86
CA ALA A 257 -2.25 -12.30 -0.61
C ALA A 257 -1.22 -12.54 0.51
N SER A 258 -1.65 -13.18 1.61
CA SER A 258 -0.77 -13.53 2.73
C SER A 258 0.20 -14.65 2.39
N GLN A 259 -0.20 -15.66 1.59
CA GLN A 259 0.73 -16.67 1.07
C GLN A 259 1.82 -16.04 0.19
N HIS A 260 1.46 -15.09 -0.68
CA HIS A 260 2.46 -14.38 -1.49
C HIS A 260 3.38 -13.48 -0.64
N MET A 261 2.86 -12.85 0.42
CA MET A 261 3.65 -11.94 1.26
C MET A 261 4.55 -12.67 2.27
N TYR A 262 4.11 -13.84 2.76
CA TYR A 262 4.72 -14.54 3.89
C TYR A 262 5.12 -16.01 3.62
N GLY A 263 4.86 -16.54 2.42
CA GLY A 263 5.18 -17.91 2.04
C GLY A 263 4.50 -18.95 2.94
N ASP A 264 5.21 -20.03 3.27
CA ASP A 264 4.74 -21.10 4.16
C ASP A 264 4.45 -20.62 5.59
N SER A 265 5.03 -19.49 6.01
CA SER A 265 4.83 -18.88 7.32
C SER A 265 3.52 -18.07 7.42
N ALA A 266 2.73 -17.98 6.34
CA ALA A 266 1.49 -17.20 6.29
C ALA A 266 0.39 -17.69 7.25
N GLU A 267 0.27 -19.00 7.47
CA GLU A 267 -0.71 -19.54 8.44
C GLU A 267 -0.27 -19.25 9.89
N ALA A 268 1.03 -19.37 10.17
CA ALA A 268 1.59 -19.10 11.49
C ALA A 268 1.46 -17.61 11.87
N ILE A 269 1.71 -16.71 10.92
CA ILE A 269 1.58 -15.26 11.12
C ILE A 269 0.12 -14.87 11.34
N ARG A 270 -0.82 -15.39 10.54
CA ARG A 270 -2.26 -15.12 10.73
C ARG A 270 -2.80 -15.64 12.06
N LEU A 271 -2.35 -16.81 12.50
CA LEU A 271 -2.69 -17.32 13.83
C LEU A 271 -2.08 -16.45 14.93
N PHE A 272 -0.84 -15.99 14.75
CA PHE A 272 -0.19 -15.09 15.70
C PHE A 272 -0.95 -13.78 15.84
N GLU A 273 -1.20 -13.04 14.75
CA GLU A 273 -1.91 -11.75 14.76
C GLU A 273 -3.30 -11.88 15.41
N ARG A 274 -4.03 -12.96 15.07
CA ARG A 274 -5.38 -13.20 15.63
C ARG A 274 -5.39 -13.51 17.12
N LEU A 275 -4.37 -14.18 17.66
CA LEU A 275 -4.30 -14.57 19.08
C LEU A 275 -3.53 -13.56 19.94
N TYR A 276 -2.63 -12.78 19.36
CA TYR A 276 -1.69 -11.93 20.08
C TYR A 276 -2.41 -10.82 20.87
N TRP A 277 -3.25 -10.03 20.21
CA TRP A 277 -3.96 -8.90 20.85
C TRP A 277 -4.97 -9.34 21.92
N PRO A 278 -5.83 -10.36 21.70
CA PRO A 278 -6.63 -10.94 22.77
C PRO A 278 -5.78 -11.45 23.93
N GLY A 279 -4.61 -12.04 23.65
CA GLY A 279 -3.65 -12.47 24.67
C GLY A 279 -3.10 -11.32 25.51
N ILE A 280 -2.63 -10.24 24.87
CA ILE A 280 -2.18 -9.01 25.52
C ILE A 280 -3.29 -8.41 26.38
N PHE A 281 -4.53 -8.40 25.88
CA PHE A 281 -5.68 -7.91 26.63
C PHE A 281 -5.95 -8.74 27.89
N ILE A 282 -5.84 -10.07 27.82
CA ILE A 282 -5.97 -10.95 28.99
C ILE A 282 -4.86 -10.68 29.99
N ILE A 283 -3.60 -10.53 29.53
CA ILE A 283 -2.46 -10.20 30.38
C ILE A 283 -2.68 -8.84 31.07
N TYR A 284 -3.13 -7.84 30.32
CA TYR A 284 -3.50 -6.52 30.85
C TYR A 284 -4.58 -6.64 31.93
N MET A 285 -5.66 -7.38 31.66
CA MET A 285 -6.74 -7.57 32.62
C MET A 285 -6.26 -8.26 33.89
N VAL A 286 -5.57 -9.41 33.78
CA VAL A 286 -5.04 -10.15 34.92
C VAL A 286 -4.10 -9.27 35.74
N TRP A 287 -3.14 -8.62 35.09
CA TRP A 287 -2.19 -7.75 35.76
C TRP A 287 -2.88 -6.59 36.47
N SER A 288 -3.77 -5.88 35.78
CA SER A 288 -4.48 -4.72 36.32
C SER A 288 -5.38 -5.07 37.51
N PHE A 289 -6.00 -6.26 37.50
CA PHE A 289 -6.78 -6.76 38.63
C PHE A 289 -5.91 -7.16 39.83
N LEU A 290 -4.74 -7.79 39.61
CA LEU A 290 -3.84 -8.18 40.69
C LEU A 290 -3.18 -6.97 41.37
N THR A 291 -2.73 -5.98 40.60
CA THR A 291 -1.97 -4.83 41.13
C THR A 291 -2.85 -3.64 41.50
N ARG A 292 -4.15 -3.65 41.14
CA ARG A 292 -5.09 -2.50 41.27
C ARG A 292 -4.57 -1.19 40.68
N SER A 293 -3.55 -1.24 39.82
CA SER A 293 -2.77 -0.09 39.35
C SER A 293 -3.16 0.32 37.93
N TRP A 294 -4.45 0.54 37.69
CA TRP A 294 -5.01 0.87 36.37
C TRP A 294 -4.32 2.06 35.66
N GLY A 295 -3.74 2.99 36.42
CA GLY A 295 -3.02 4.14 35.89
C GLY A 295 -1.70 3.82 35.17
N TYR A 296 -1.08 2.66 35.44
CA TYR A 296 0.19 2.24 34.80
C TYR A 296 0.04 1.01 33.92
N SER A 297 -1.03 0.21 34.10
CA SER A 297 -1.25 -1.04 33.37
C SER A 297 -1.33 -0.84 31.85
N TRP A 298 -1.68 0.35 31.36
CA TRP A 298 -1.72 0.64 29.92
C TRP A 298 -0.35 0.55 29.23
N LEU A 299 0.77 0.63 29.98
CA LEU A 299 2.12 0.43 29.44
C LEU A 299 2.30 -0.97 28.84
N ILE A 300 1.49 -1.95 29.25
CA ILE A 300 1.48 -3.30 28.68
C ILE A 300 1.14 -3.25 27.19
N PHE A 301 0.26 -2.34 26.75
CA PHE A 301 -0.06 -2.20 25.32
C PHE A 301 1.12 -1.63 24.52
N VAL A 302 1.87 -0.68 25.10
CA VAL A 302 3.07 -0.12 24.45
C VAL A 302 4.15 -1.20 24.29
N LEU A 303 4.40 -1.97 25.37
CA LEU A 303 5.31 -3.12 25.30
C LEU A 303 4.80 -4.22 24.35
N GLY A 304 3.49 -4.41 24.32
CA GLY A 304 2.81 -5.33 23.40
C GLY A 304 3.09 -5.00 21.95
N GLY A 305 2.94 -3.74 21.53
CA GLY A 305 3.26 -3.35 20.15
C GLY A 305 4.73 -3.61 19.77
N VAL A 306 5.68 -3.28 20.66
CA VAL A 306 7.11 -3.52 20.41
C VAL A 306 7.44 -5.01 20.30
N LEU A 307 6.81 -5.84 21.14
CA LEU A 307 6.99 -7.30 21.10
C LEU A 307 6.37 -7.91 19.84
N GLU A 308 5.24 -7.39 19.37
CA GLU A 308 4.57 -7.82 18.15
C GLU A 308 5.51 -7.71 16.94
N ASP A 309 6.08 -6.53 16.73
CA ASP A 309 7.04 -6.27 15.66
C ASP A 309 8.23 -7.22 15.72
N TYR A 310 8.80 -7.41 16.91
CA TYR A 310 9.92 -8.32 17.12
C TYR A 310 9.59 -9.79 16.79
N PHE A 311 8.40 -10.27 17.19
CA PHE A 311 7.97 -11.64 16.91
C PHE A 311 7.60 -11.84 15.44
N LEU A 312 6.93 -10.86 14.81
CA LEU A 312 6.62 -10.88 13.39
C LEU A 312 7.88 -10.93 12.53
N GLU A 313 8.90 -10.12 12.84
CA GLU A 313 10.17 -10.12 12.12
C GLU A 313 10.94 -11.45 12.24
N ARG A 314 10.72 -12.18 13.34
CA ARG A 314 11.32 -13.50 13.57
C ARG A 314 10.55 -14.62 12.86
N LEU A 315 9.23 -14.51 12.78
CA LEU A 315 8.38 -15.45 12.05
C LEU A 315 8.59 -15.32 10.53
N LYS A 316 8.77 -14.11 10.00
CA LYS A 316 9.07 -13.86 8.58
C LYS A 316 10.42 -14.43 8.12
N ARG A 317 11.34 -14.72 9.05
CA ARG A 317 12.69 -15.25 8.77
C ARG A 317 12.78 -16.78 8.80
N LYS A 318 11.71 -17.47 9.18
CA LYS A 318 11.61 -18.93 9.15
C LYS A 318 10.87 -19.37 7.90
#